data_AF-A0A1M6SYZ4-F1
#
_entry.id   AF-A0A1M6SYZ4-F1
#
_cell.length_a   1.000
_cell.length_b   1.000
_cell.length_c   1.000
_cell.angle_alpha   90.00
_cell.angle_beta   90.00
_cell.angle_gamma   90.00
#
_symmetry.space_group_name_H-M   'P 1'
#
loop_
_entity.id
_entity.type
_entity.pdbx_description
1 polymer ?
#
loop_
_entity_poly.entity_id
_entity_poly.type
_entity_poly.pdbx_seq_one_letter_code
_entity_poly.pdbx_strand_id
1 'polypeptide(L)'
;MQRLTTLLSAAVLTTGLMAGVAQAQDSSTATNQAQTQAQTQTQNFSDEQLQKFADASKDIAAISQDYTKQLQGAEGEEAQQSIREEANSKMIEAVEGSGLEVETFNAIGQAVQQDPELMQQVQEMTQGQ
;
A
#
# COMPACT_ATOMS: atom_id res chain seq x y z
N MET A 1 -5.49 29.45 -46.45
CA MET A 1 -5.95 30.68 -45.76
C MET A 1 -6.20 30.25 -44.31
N GLN A 2 -5.50 30.65 -43.25
CA GLN A 2 -4.89 31.91 -42.81
C GLN A 2 -3.51 31.59 -42.17
N ARG A 3 -2.38 32.09 -42.69
CA ARG A 3 -1.64 33.29 -42.24
C ARG A 3 -1.38 33.37 -40.73
N LEU A 4 -0.32 32.68 -40.29
CA LEU A 4 0.39 32.94 -39.03
C LEU A 4 1.04 34.32 -39.11
N THR A 5 0.46 35.29 -38.40
CA THR A 5 0.85 36.69 -38.42
C THR A 5 1.29 37.10 -37.02
N THR A 6 2.60 37.05 -36.82
CA THR A 6 3.48 38.10 -36.25
C THR A 6 3.21 38.76 -34.88
N LEU A 7 4.32 38.87 -34.12
CA LEU A 7 4.69 39.85 -33.08
C LEU A 7 4.05 39.64 -31.70
N LEU A 8 4.75 39.76 -30.58
CA LEU A 8 5.69 40.83 -30.23
C LEU A 8 6.56 40.37 -29.03
N SER A 9 7.85 40.65 -29.09
CA SER A 9 8.76 40.59 -27.94
C SER A 9 8.32 41.57 -26.84
N ALA A 10 8.28 41.12 -25.59
CA ALA A 10 8.43 41.99 -24.44
C ALA A 10 9.18 41.22 -23.34
N ALA A 11 10.46 41.54 -23.20
CA ALA A 11 11.25 41.17 -22.05
C ALA A 11 10.76 41.97 -20.84
N VAL A 12 10.39 41.28 -19.76
CA VAL A 12 10.32 41.87 -18.42
C VAL A 12 11.14 40.99 -17.50
N LEU A 13 12.40 41.38 -17.30
CA LEU A 13 13.23 40.92 -16.21
C LEU A 13 12.78 41.66 -14.94
N THR A 14 11.91 41.06 -14.16
CA THR A 14 11.60 41.53 -12.80
C THR A 14 12.10 40.49 -11.80
N THR A 15 13.26 40.78 -11.23
CA THR A 15 13.76 40.17 -10.00
C THR A 15 12.84 40.57 -8.85
N GLY A 16 12.04 39.64 -8.34
CA GLY A 16 11.16 39.83 -7.19
C GLY A 16 11.34 38.68 -6.20
N LEU A 17 11.90 38.98 -5.03
CA LEU A 17 12.07 38.08 -3.90
C LEU A 17 10.71 37.73 -3.27
N MET A 18 10.50 36.42 -3.09
CA MET A 18 9.84 35.73 -1.97
C MET A 18 8.35 35.96 -1.65
N ALA A 19 7.69 34.79 -1.54
CA ALA A 19 6.59 34.43 -0.65
C ALA A 19 5.15 34.84 -1.03
N GLY A 20 4.41 33.84 -1.49
CA GLY A 20 2.96 33.72 -1.25
C GLY A 20 2.08 34.03 -2.45
N VAL A 21 1.22 33.05 -2.76
CA VAL A 21 0.00 33.06 -3.60
C VAL A 21 0.14 32.76 -5.11
N ALA A 22 -0.15 31.50 -5.46
CA ALA A 22 -0.88 31.04 -6.66
C ALA A 22 -1.09 29.52 -6.42
N GLN A 23 -2.29 28.94 -6.46
CA GLN A 23 -3.19 28.97 -7.60
C GLN A 23 -4.58 28.49 -7.16
N ALA A 24 -5.62 29.26 -7.50
CA ALA A 24 -6.98 28.78 -7.56
C ALA A 24 -7.27 28.33 -8.99
N GLN A 25 -7.73 27.10 -9.21
CA GLN A 25 -8.62 26.77 -10.32
C GLN A 25 -9.48 25.55 -9.99
N ASP A 26 -10.72 25.68 -10.44
CA ASP A 26 -11.95 24.94 -10.19
C ASP A 26 -12.00 23.52 -10.80
N SER A 27 -12.98 22.73 -10.30
CA SER A 27 -13.62 21.54 -10.91
C SER A 27 -13.24 20.12 -10.40
N SER A 28 -14.09 19.64 -9.48
CA SER A 28 -14.69 18.30 -9.35
C SER A 28 -13.98 17.06 -9.94
N THR A 29 -13.54 16.11 -9.11
CA THR A 29 -14.15 14.77 -8.94
C THR A 29 -13.32 13.88 -8.02
N ALA A 30 -14.04 13.11 -7.22
CA ALA A 30 -13.65 12.02 -6.33
C ALA A 30 -12.27 11.37 -6.55
N THR A 31 -11.49 11.27 -5.48
CA THR A 31 -11.13 9.97 -4.93
C THR A 31 -10.96 10.13 -3.43
N ASN A 32 -11.76 9.37 -2.70
CA ASN A 32 -11.54 8.98 -1.32
C ASN A 32 -10.10 8.49 -1.18
N GLN A 33 -9.20 9.40 -0.84
CA GLN A 33 -8.01 9.02 -0.10
C GLN A 33 -8.50 8.90 1.32
N ALA A 34 -8.96 7.68 1.65
CA ALA A 34 -8.93 7.20 3.01
C ALA A 34 -7.47 7.30 3.45
N GLN A 35 -7.07 8.49 3.88
CA GLN A 35 -6.00 8.68 4.83
C GLN A 35 -6.53 8.05 6.11
N THR A 36 -6.46 6.72 6.17
CA THR A 36 -6.41 6.03 7.45
C THR A 36 -5.19 6.62 8.12
N GLN A 37 -5.47 7.55 9.03
CA GLN A 37 -4.54 8.12 9.97
C GLN A 37 -3.97 6.93 10.74
N ALA A 38 -2.90 6.33 10.20
CA ALA A 38 -2.04 5.45 10.95
C ALA A 38 -1.43 6.35 12.02
N GLN A 39 -2.10 6.40 13.17
CA GLN A 39 -1.47 6.77 14.41
C GLN A 39 -0.24 5.88 14.47
N THR A 40 0.93 6.49 14.24
CA THR A 40 2.24 5.92 14.55
C THR A 40 2.31 5.81 16.07
N GLN A 41 1.48 4.94 16.61
CA GLN A 41 1.68 4.38 17.92
C GLN A 41 2.99 3.63 17.74
N THR A 42 4.03 4.04 18.46
CA THR A 42 5.28 3.31 18.57
C THR A 42 4.95 1.94 19.18
N GLN A 43 4.42 1.05 18.34
CA GLN A 43 4.07 -0.30 18.70
C GLN A 43 5.38 -1.04 18.78
N ASN A 44 5.80 -1.28 20.01
CA ASN A 44 6.88 -2.21 20.28
C ASN A 44 6.23 -3.60 20.16
N PHE A 45 6.49 -4.29 19.05
CA PHE A 45 6.02 -5.65 18.86
C PHE A 45 6.94 -6.60 19.63
N SER A 46 6.35 -7.59 20.28
CA SER A 46 7.11 -8.66 20.95
C SER A 46 7.70 -9.64 19.93
N ASP A 47 8.81 -10.29 20.27
CA ASP A 47 9.43 -11.31 19.40
C ASP A 47 8.46 -12.42 19.03
N GLU A 48 7.56 -12.82 19.95
CA GLU A 48 6.50 -13.80 19.66
C GLU A 48 5.53 -13.31 18.57
N GLN A 49 5.13 -12.03 18.62
CA GLN A 49 4.27 -11.44 17.58
C GLN A 49 4.98 -11.35 16.24
N LEU A 50 6.28 -11.03 16.23
CA LEU A 50 7.09 -10.96 15.02
C LEU A 50 7.31 -12.36 14.42
N GLN A 51 7.49 -13.38 15.26
CA GLN A 51 7.59 -14.77 14.81
C GLN A 51 6.26 -15.25 14.21
N LYS A 52 5.12 -15.01 14.88
CA LYS A 52 3.79 -15.33 14.32
C LYS A 52 3.53 -14.59 13.02
N PHE A 53 3.95 -13.33 12.92
CA PHE A 53 3.87 -12.55 11.69
C PHE A 53 4.70 -13.18 10.55
N ALA A 54 5.93 -13.62 10.86
CA ALA A 54 6.79 -14.33 9.91
C ALA A 54 6.13 -15.62 9.38
N ASP A 55 5.57 -16.45 10.27
CA ASP A 55 4.86 -17.67 9.88
C ASP A 55 3.60 -17.37 9.05
N ALA A 56 2.74 -16.45 9.52
CA ALA A 56 1.54 -16.04 8.79
C ALA A 56 1.87 -15.44 7.41
N SER A 57 2.96 -14.68 7.30
CA SER A 57 3.40 -14.08 6.04
C SER A 57 3.78 -15.13 5.00
N LYS A 58 4.38 -16.24 5.43
CA LYS A 58 4.72 -17.36 4.56
C LYS A 58 3.46 -18.04 4.01
N ASP A 59 2.48 -18.28 4.88
CA ASP A 59 1.20 -18.90 4.49
C ASP A 59 0.41 -17.98 3.55
N ILE A 60 0.34 -16.68 3.87
CA ILE A 60 -0.28 -15.67 2.99
C ILE A 60 0.41 -15.60 1.64
N ALA A 61 1.75 -15.70 1.58
CA ALA A 61 2.48 -15.70 0.31
C ALA A 61 2.11 -16.93 -0.55
N ALA A 62 1.95 -18.11 0.07
CA ALA A 62 1.51 -19.31 -0.61
C ALA A 62 0.06 -19.17 -1.13
N ILE A 63 -0.85 -18.66 -0.30
CA ILE A 63 -2.25 -18.36 -0.69
C ILE A 63 -2.26 -17.36 -1.85
N SER A 64 -1.55 -16.25 -1.74
CA SER A 64 -1.48 -15.23 -2.78
C SER A 64 -1.01 -15.80 -4.11
N GLN A 65 0.01 -16.66 -4.10
CA GLN A 65 0.49 -17.33 -5.30
C GLN A 65 -0.56 -18.26 -5.92
N ASP A 66 -1.26 -19.04 -5.10
CA ASP A 66 -2.30 -19.95 -5.58
C ASP A 66 -3.48 -19.20 -6.21
N TYR A 67 -4.03 -18.23 -5.49
CA TYR A 67 -5.15 -17.43 -5.96
C TYR A 67 -4.79 -16.54 -7.15
N THR A 68 -3.53 -16.13 -7.29
CA THR A 68 -3.04 -15.46 -8.51
C THR A 68 -3.18 -16.37 -9.73
N LYS A 69 -2.86 -17.67 -9.61
CA LYS A 69 -3.04 -18.63 -10.72
C LYS A 69 -4.51 -18.85 -11.01
N GLN A 70 -5.34 -18.96 -9.98
CA GLN A 70 -6.80 -19.11 -10.15
C GLN A 70 -7.40 -17.90 -10.87
N LEU A 71 -7.01 -16.67 -10.50
CA LEU A 71 -7.46 -15.45 -11.16
C LEU A 71 -7.06 -15.37 -12.63
N GLN A 72 -5.86 -15.85 -13.00
CA GLN A 72 -5.42 -15.89 -14.39
C GLN A 72 -6.26 -16.85 -15.25
N GLY A 73 -6.81 -17.90 -14.64
CA GLY A 73 -7.70 -18.87 -15.31
C GLY A 73 -9.18 -18.51 -15.24
N ALA A 74 -9.57 -17.44 -14.52
CA ALA A 74 -10.96 -17.09 -14.28
C ALA A 74 -11.56 -16.30 -15.44
N GLU A 75 -12.71 -16.75 -15.93
CA GLU A 75 -13.45 -16.09 -17.00
C GLU A 75 -14.59 -15.24 -16.43
N GLY A 76 -14.54 -13.93 -16.68
CA GLY A 76 -15.58 -12.98 -16.29
C GLY A 76 -15.41 -12.37 -14.89
N GLU A 77 -16.03 -11.21 -14.70
CA GLU A 77 -15.88 -10.39 -13.49
C GLU A 77 -16.42 -11.09 -12.23
N GLU A 78 -17.50 -11.85 -12.37
CA GLU A 78 -18.14 -12.58 -11.25
C GLU A 78 -17.24 -13.69 -10.71
N ALA A 79 -16.65 -14.50 -11.60
CA ALA A 79 -15.69 -15.54 -11.21
C ALA A 79 -14.46 -14.93 -10.53
N GLN A 80 -13.94 -13.83 -11.09
CA GLN A 80 -12.81 -13.13 -10.49
C GLN A 80 -13.15 -12.51 -9.12
N GLN A 81 -14.37 -12.02 -8.93
CA GLN A 81 -14.81 -11.51 -7.64
C GLN A 81 -14.88 -12.63 -6.60
N SER A 82 -15.50 -13.76 -6.93
CA SER A 82 -15.61 -14.90 -6.02
C SER A 82 -14.22 -15.42 -5.58
N ILE A 83 -13.28 -15.52 -6.53
CA ILE A 83 -11.90 -15.93 -6.23
C ILE A 83 -11.20 -14.91 -5.31
N ARG A 84 -11.42 -13.60 -5.50
CA ARG A 84 -10.88 -12.58 -4.59
C ARG A 84 -11.48 -12.68 -3.19
N GLU A 85 -12.78 -12.88 -3.06
CA GLU A 85 -13.45 -13.02 -1.76
C GLU A 85 -12.96 -14.25 -1.00
N GLU A 86 -12.78 -15.37 -1.70
CA GLU A 86 -12.22 -16.59 -1.13
C GLU A 86 -10.76 -16.39 -0.69
N ALA A 87 -9.94 -15.75 -1.53
CA ALA A 87 -8.55 -15.41 -1.19
C ALA A 87 -8.47 -14.57 0.08
N ASN A 88 -9.29 -13.52 0.20
CA ASN A 88 -9.32 -12.65 1.38
C ASN A 88 -9.71 -13.45 2.64
N SER A 89 -10.70 -14.33 2.54
CA SER A 89 -11.11 -15.19 3.65
C SER A 89 -9.96 -16.10 4.09
N LYS A 90 -9.28 -16.75 3.13
CA LYS A 90 -8.13 -17.62 3.40
C LYS A 90 -6.95 -16.88 4.03
N MET A 91 -6.69 -15.64 3.60
CA MET A 91 -5.64 -14.81 4.20
C MET A 91 -5.96 -14.46 5.65
N ILE A 92 -7.22 -14.14 5.97
CA ILE A 92 -7.67 -13.89 7.35
C ILE A 92 -7.51 -15.15 8.19
N GLU A 93 -7.97 -16.30 7.71
CA GLU A 93 -7.83 -17.59 8.39
C GLU A 93 -6.35 -17.94 8.67
N ALA A 94 -5.44 -17.63 7.75
CA ALA A 94 -4.00 -17.85 7.95
C ALA A 94 -3.43 -16.98 9.09
N VAL A 95 -3.84 -15.72 9.16
CA VAL A 95 -3.42 -14.81 10.23
C VAL A 95 -3.98 -15.28 11.58
N GLU A 96 -5.28 -15.55 11.66
CA GLU A 96 -5.90 -16.04 12.90
C GLU A 96 -5.34 -17.41 13.32
N GLY A 97 -5.07 -18.29 12.36
CA GLY A 97 -4.48 -19.62 12.59
C GLY A 97 -3.06 -19.57 13.18
N SER A 98 -2.31 -18.48 12.93
CA SER A 98 -1.01 -18.23 13.58
C SER A 98 -1.14 -17.78 15.05
N GLY A 99 -2.36 -17.51 15.53
CA GLY A 99 -2.62 -16.95 16.84
C GLY A 99 -2.28 -15.45 16.94
N LEU A 100 -2.33 -14.74 15.82
CA LEU A 100 -2.15 -13.29 15.72
C LEU A 100 -3.48 -12.63 15.32
N GLU A 101 -3.78 -11.47 15.90
CA GLU A 101 -4.94 -10.69 15.45
C GLU A 101 -4.65 -10.03 14.09
N VAL A 102 -5.66 -9.94 13.24
CA VAL A 102 -5.56 -9.31 11.92
C VAL A 102 -5.07 -7.86 12.01
N GLU A 103 -5.52 -7.11 13.01
CA GLU A 103 -5.07 -5.73 13.24
C GLU A 103 -3.57 -5.68 13.58
N THR A 104 -3.10 -6.60 14.44
CA THR A 104 -1.68 -6.69 14.81
C THR A 104 -0.83 -7.08 13.60
N PHE A 105 -1.27 -8.04 12.79
CA PHE A 105 -0.58 -8.42 11.55
C PHE A 105 -0.42 -7.23 10.61
N ASN A 106 -1.48 -6.46 10.38
CA ASN A 106 -1.43 -5.28 9.53
C ASN A 106 -0.51 -4.19 10.11
N ALA A 107 -0.54 -3.98 11.43
CA ALA A 107 0.35 -3.02 12.10
C ALA A 107 1.83 -3.40 11.93
N ILE A 108 2.18 -4.68 12.12
CA ILE A 108 3.54 -5.18 11.88
C ILE A 108 3.91 -5.02 10.40
N GLY A 109 3.03 -5.39 9.48
CA GLY A 109 3.27 -5.25 8.04
C GLY A 109 3.50 -3.81 7.60
N GLN A 110 2.82 -2.83 8.20
CA GLN A 110 3.07 -1.41 7.98
C GLN A 110 4.40 -0.95 8.59
N ALA A 111 4.74 -1.43 9.79
CA ALA A 111 5.98 -1.09 10.46
C ALA A 111 7.20 -1.65 9.71
N VAL A 112 7.15 -2.91 9.28
CA VAL A 112 8.21 -3.58 8.48
C VAL A 112 8.50 -2.83 7.18
N GLN A 113 7.49 -2.21 6.54
CA GLN A 113 7.69 -1.40 5.34
C GLN A 113 8.39 -0.05 5.61
N GLN A 114 8.31 0.46 6.84
CA GLN A 114 8.82 1.76 7.24
C GLN A 114 10.14 1.68 8.02
N ASP A 115 10.42 0.53 8.64
CA ASP A 115 11.58 0.28 9.49
C ASP A 115 12.45 -0.87 8.93
N PRO A 116 13.62 -0.55 8.34
CA PRO A 116 14.51 -1.56 7.77
C PRO A 116 15.17 -2.46 8.82
N GLU A 117 15.29 -2.03 10.08
CA GLU A 117 15.83 -2.87 11.15
C GLU A 117 14.80 -3.94 11.54
N LEU A 118 13.53 -3.54 11.69
CA LEU A 118 12.43 -4.47 11.93
C LEU A 118 12.24 -5.46 10.77
N MET A 119 12.41 -5.00 9.52
CA MET A 119 12.38 -5.88 8.36
C MET A 119 13.47 -6.97 8.45
N GLN A 120 14.70 -6.60 8.80
CA GLN A 120 15.79 -7.56 8.98
C GLN A 120 15.46 -8.55 10.10
N GLN A 121 14.96 -8.07 11.24
CA GLN A 121 14.58 -8.93 12.37
C GLN A 121 13.55 -10.00 11.97
N VAL A 122 12.49 -9.61 11.24
CA VAL A 122 11.48 -10.57 10.73
C VAL A 122 12.07 -11.54 9.70
N GLN A 123 12.98 -11.07 8.84
CA GLN A 123 13.67 -11.92 7.86
C GLN A 123 14.61 -12.94 8.52
N GLU A 124 15.23 -12.61 9.64
CA GLU A 124 16.04 -13.56 10.40
C GLU A 124 15.18 -14.64 11.06
N MET A 125 14.01 -14.27 11.58
CA MET A 125 13.04 -15.21 12.16
C MET A 125 12.48 -16.21 11.14
N THR A 126 12.38 -15.83 9.87
CA THR A 126 11.94 -16.73 8.79
C THR A 126 13.04 -17.66 8.29
N GLN A 127 14.32 -17.25 8.35
CA GLN A 127 15.47 -18.04 7.87
C GLN A 127 16.05 -18.98 8.94
N GLY A 128 15.79 -18.72 10.22
CA GLY A 128 16.28 -19.52 11.34
C GLY A 128 15.53 -20.83 11.61
N GLN A 129 14.60 -21.24 10.74
CA GLN A 129 13.81 -22.48 10.84
C GLN A 129 14.33 -23.59 9.93
#